data_AF-A0A1I4PLK5-F1
#
_entry.id   AF-A0A1I4PLK5-F1
#
_cell.length_a   1.000
_cell.length_b   1.000
_cell.length_c   1.000
_cell.angle_alpha   90.00
_cell.angle_beta   90.00
_cell.angle_gamma   90.00
#
_symmetry.space_group_name_H-M   'P 1'
#
loop_
_entity.id
_entity.type
_entity.pdbx_description
1 polymer ?
#
loop_
_entity_poly.entity_id
_entity_poly.type
_entity_poly.pdbx_seq_one_letter_code
_entity_poly.pdbx_strand_id
1 'polypeptide(L)'
;MDYMPTNLEMEIEKELKRLHVRSPLQLLDVETIADEYNILLKAHKGPSISGIFSGIKIIKIDSRLHSFLQRQQFFHELGHVLHHYGDQQELPESFKDLQEYRARNFAFHFAVPTFMLHKIDFLKYRSETVDMIANTFQVTIDFANERLKHYENQVNGALFQKEFEKLVSLPPVVNEEPKTIDIYGDLPFWEQPDFKTFIEGLRKTGFREEEIRNIVNQIKRKEANAQSHHIITY
;
A
#
# COMPACT_ATOMS: atom_id res chain seq x y z
N MET A 1 -3.06 8.53 -16.57
CA MET A 1 -3.48 7.56 -15.53
C MET A 1 -2.79 7.98 -14.24
N ASP A 2 -3.51 8.18 -13.14
CA ASP A 2 -2.87 8.34 -11.83
C ASP A 2 -2.32 6.96 -11.43
N TYR A 3 -1.01 6.77 -11.54
CA TYR A 3 -0.32 5.53 -11.17
C TYR A 3 0.57 5.81 -9.96
N MET A 4 0.48 4.98 -8.93
CA MET A 4 1.34 5.09 -7.74
C MET A 4 2.46 4.04 -7.84
N PRO A 5 3.70 4.44 -8.16
CA PRO A 5 4.80 3.49 -8.29
C PRO A 5 5.22 2.96 -6.93
N THR A 6 5.55 1.67 -6.90
CA THR A 6 6.17 1.03 -5.74
C THR A 6 7.62 1.51 -5.55
N ASN A 7 8.16 1.32 -4.35
CA ASN A 7 9.59 1.62 -4.08
C ASN A 7 10.52 0.88 -5.05
N LEU A 8 10.25 -0.40 -5.31
CA LEU A 8 11.04 -1.18 -6.26
C LEU A 8 11.01 -0.57 -7.66
N GLU A 9 9.86 -0.11 -8.14
CA GLU A 9 9.76 0.52 -9.46
C GLU A 9 10.54 1.83 -9.55
N MET A 10 10.49 2.64 -8.49
CA MET A 10 11.27 3.88 -8.40
C MET A 10 12.77 3.60 -8.34
N GLU A 11 13.19 2.58 -7.58
CA GLU A 11 14.58 2.13 -7.50
C GLU A 11 15.09 1.64 -8.87
N ILE A 12 14.32 0.78 -9.53
CA ILE A 12 14.65 0.26 -10.87
C ILE A 12 14.75 1.40 -11.89
N GLU A 13 13.81 2.35 -11.88
CA GLU A 13 13.87 3.51 -12.77
C GLU A 13 15.13 4.34 -12.54
N LYS A 14 15.48 4.59 -11.27
CA LYS A 14 16.70 5.32 -10.91
C LYS A 14 17.95 4.59 -11.36
N GLU A 15 18.04 3.28 -11.13
CA GLU A 15 19.20 2.47 -11.51
C GLU A 15 19.34 2.39 -13.04
N LEU A 16 18.27 2.14 -13.78
CA LEU A 16 18.33 2.08 -15.24
C LEU A 16 18.74 3.44 -15.84
N LYS A 17 18.26 4.55 -15.27
CA LYS A 17 18.71 5.89 -15.66
C LYS A 17 20.20 6.11 -15.37
N ARG A 18 20.72 5.63 -14.24
CA ARG A 18 22.15 5.67 -13.90
C ARG A 18 22.99 4.88 -14.90
N LEU A 19 22.50 3.71 -15.33
CA LEU A 19 23.10 2.88 -16.38
C LEU A 19 22.91 3.43 -17.80
N HIS A 20 22.27 4.61 -17.95
CA HIS A 20 21.93 5.20 -19.25
C HIS A 20 20.99 4.34 -20.13
N VAL A 21 20.28 3.39 -19.52
CA VAL A 21 19.28 2.52 -20.16
C VAL A 21 17.92 3.22 -20.13
N ARG A 22 17.47 3.71 -21.28
CA ARG A 22 16.23 4.48 -21.45
C ARG A 22 15.24 3.87 -22.45
N SER A 23 15.64 2.83 -23.19
CA SER A 23 14.79 2.09 -24.11
C SER A 23 14.88 0.57 -23.91
N PRO A 24 13.85 -0.20 -24.33
CA PRO A 24 13.85 -1.65 -24.22
C PRO A 24 15.01 -2.33 -24.94
N LEU A 25 15.45 -1.80 -26.08
CA LEU A 25 16.52 -2.38 -26.88
C LEU A 25 17.87 -2.40 -26.13
N GLN A 26 18.12 -1.41 -25.28
CA GLN A 26 19.34 -1.34 -24.48
C GLN A 26 19.39 -2.41 -23.38
N LEU A 27 18.24 -2.96 -22.96
CA LEU A 27 18.19 -4.07 -22.01
C LEU A 27 18.69 -5.39 -22.60
N LEU A 28 18.86 -5.48 -23.93
CA LEU A 28 19.33 -6.69 -24.58
C LEU A 28 20.84 -6.91 -24.40
N ASP A 29 21.59 -5.85 -24.10
CA ASP A 29 23.03 -5.87 -23.86
C ASP A 29 23.32 -6.14 -22.38
N VAL A 30 23.20 -7.41 -22.00
CA VAL A 30 23.39 -7.87 -20.63
C VAL A 30 24.86 -7.83 -20.21
N GLU A 31 25.77 -7.90 -21.17
CA GLU A 31 27.21 -7.76 -21.00
C GLU A 31 27.57 -6.37 -20.49
N THR A 32 27.11 -5.31 -21.17
CA THR A 32 27.34 -3.93 -20.71
C THR A 32 26.73 -3.68 -19.33
N ILE A 33 25.54 -4.23 -19.06
CA ILE A 33 24.92 -4.12 -17.73
C ILE A 33 25.77 -4.84 -16.67
N ALA A 34 26.29 -6.03 -16.96
CA ALA A 34 27.14 -6.77 -16.05
C ALA A 34 28.45 -6.02 -15.74
N ASP A 35 29.07 -5.45 -16.78
CA ASP A 35 30.32 -4.68 -16.66
C ASP A 35 30.13 -3.44 -15.77
N GLU A 36 29.03 -2.70 -15.92
CA GLU A 36 28.67 -1.56 -15.07
C GLU A 36 28.53 -1.92 -13.57
N TYR A 37 28.19 -3.19 -13.28
CA TYR A 37 28.12 -3.71 -11.91
C TYR A 37 29.39 -4.43 -11.46
N ASN A 38 30.45 -4.44 -12.29
CA ASN A 38 31.69 -5.21 -12.09
C ASN A 38 31.41 -6.71 -11.87
N ILE A 39 30.52 -7.27 -12.69
CA ILE A 39 30.11 -8.67 -12.64
C ILE A 39 30.81 -9.44 -13.76
N LEU A 40 31.50 -10.51 -13.41
CA LEU A 40 32.00 -11.45 -14.39
C LEU A 40 30.86 -12.33 -14.91
N LEU A 41 30.35 -12.00 -16.09
CA LEU A 41 29.33 -12.78 -16.79
C LEU A 41 29.96 -13.92 -17.58
N LYS A 42 29.47 -15.15 -17.42
CA LYS A 42 29.91 -16.34 -18.17
C LYS A 42 28.74 -17.21 -18.59
N ALA A 43 28.78 -17.75 -19.80
CA ALA A 43 27.89 -18.83 -20.21
C ALA A 43 28.45 -20.19 -19.75
N HIS A 44 27.59 -21.12 -19.36
CA HIS A 44 27.98 -22.50 -19.03
C HIS A 44 26.85 -23.52 -19.29
N LYS A 45 27.20 -24.81 -19.35
CA LYS A 45 26.25 -25.92 -19.54
C LYS A 45 25.69 -26.42 -18.20
N GLY A 46 24.87 -25.60 -17.55
CA GLY A 46 24.21 -25.94 -16.28
C GLY A 46 23.19 -24.87 -15.89
N PRO A 47 22.40 -25.07 -14.82
CA PRO A 47 21.46 -24.07 -14.34
C PRO A 47 22.17 -22.74 -14.06
N SER A 48 21.53 -21.62 -14.43
CA SER A 48 22.04 -20.30 -14.11
C SER A 48 22.18 -20.13 -12.60
N ILE A 49 23.28 -19.49 -12.21
CA ILE A 49 23.64 -19.25 -10.81
C ILE A 49 24.42 -17.96 -10.70
N SER A 50 24.39 -17.37 -9.51
CA SER A 50 25.21 -16.22 -9.16
C SER A 50 25.83 -16.34 -7.78
N GLY A 51 26.82 -15.50 -7.53
CA GLY A 51 27.47 -15.44 -6.23
C GLY A 51 28.67 -14.51 -6.23
N ILE A 52 29.34 -14.50 -5.08
CA ILE A 52 30.55 -13.70 -4.86
C ILE A 52 31.67 -14.64 -4.45
N PHE A 53 32.76 -14.64 -5.21
CA PHE A 53 33.93 -15.46 -4.95
C PHE A 53 35.15 -14.56 -4.83
N SER A 54 35.81 -14.57 -3.65
CA SER A 54 36.98 -13.73 -3.36
C SER A 54 36.75 -12.24 -3.67
N GLY A 55 35.55 -11.73 -3.35
CA GLY A 55 35.15 -10.34 -3.62
C GLY A 55 34.71 -10.05 -5.06
N ILE A 56 34.81 -11.01 -5.97
CA ILE A 56 34.39 -10.87 -7.36
C ILE A 56 32.95 -11.36 -7.52
N LYS A 57 32.08 -10.51 -8.06
CA LYS A 57 30.71 -10.90 -8.41
C LYS A 57 30.72 -11.71 -9.71
N ILE A 58 30.03 -12.84 -9.71
CA ILE A 58 29.99 -13.75 -10.86
C ILE A 58 28.54 -14.11 -11.14
N ILE A 59 28.15 -14.03 -12.40
CA ILE A 59 26.88 -14.60 -12.91
C ILE A 59 27.24 -15.63 -13.97
N LYS A 60 26.72 -16.84 -13.82
CA LYS A 60 26.81 -17.90 -14.82
C LYS A 60 25.43 -18.15 -15.40
N ILE A 61 25.32 -18.13 -16.72
CA ILE A 61 24.05 -18.29 -17.45
C ILE A 61 24.02 -19.61 -18.21
N ASP A 62 22.89 -20.32 -18.11
CA ASP A 62 22.64 -21.58 -18.81
C ASP A 62 22.64 -21.36 -20.33
N SER A 63 23.74 -21.76 -20.97
CA SER A 63 23.95 -21.59 -22.41
C SER A 63 23.05 -22.48 -23.27
N ARG A 64 22.28 -23.39 -22.66
CA ARG A 64 21.37 -24.32 -23.36
C ARG A 64 19.99 -23.70 -23.61
N LEU A 65 19.66 -22.60 -22.94
CA LEU A 65 18.36 -21.96 -23.06
C LEU A 65 18.30 -21.02 -24.28
N HIS A 66 17.08 -20.71 -24.72
CA HIS A 66 16.88 -19.67 -25.72
C HIS A 66 17.29 -18.28 -25.17
N SER A 67 17.71 -17.36 -26.03
CA SER A 67 18.24 -16.04 -25.64
C SER A 67 17.30 -15.24 -24.72
N PHE A 68 15.99 -15.38 -24.91
CA PHE A 68 14.97 -14.71 -24.09
C PHE A 68 15.03 -15.20 -22.63
N LEU A 69 15.09 -16.51 -22.45
CA LEU A 69 15.22 -17.15 -21.14
C LEU A 69 16.57 -16.85 -20.49
N GLN A 70 17.65 -16.84 -21.28
CA GLN A 70 18.98 -16.46 -20.78
C GLN A 70 18.98 -15.05 -20.19
N ARG A 71 18.36 -14.07 -20.87
CA ARG A 71 18.24 -12.70 -20.34
C ARG A 71 17.35 -12.62 -19.11
N GLN A 72 16.22 -13.32 -19.10
CA GLN A 72 15.34 -13.38 -17.93
C GLN A 72 16.07 -13.95 -16.71
N GLN A 73 16.86 -15.01 -16.90
CA GLN A 73 17.71 -15.58 -15.86
C GLN A 73 18.83 -14.61 -15.45
N PHE A 74 19.44 -13.89 -16.39
CA PHE A 74 20.41 -12.85 -16.06
C PHE A 74 19.83 -11.79 -15.11
N PHE A 75 18.62 -11.27 -15.38
CA PHE A 75 18.01 -10.27 -14.50
C PHE A 75 17.61 -10.85 -13.13
N HIS A 76 17.25 -12.12 -13.07
CA HIS A 76 17.00 -12.83 -11.81
C HIS A 76 18.29 -12.98 -10.99
N GLU A 77 19.36 -13.48 -11.59
CA GLU A 77 20.68 -13.60 -10.97
C GLU A 77 21.27 -12.23 -10.57
N LEU A 78 21.05 -11.20 -11.38
CA LEU A 78 21.42 -9.83 -11.04
C LEU A 78 20.72 -9.37 -9.75
N GLY A 79 19.45 -9.71 -9.57
CA GLY A 79 18.71 -9.45 -8.34
C GLY A 79 19.35 -10.12 -7.11
N HIS A 80 19.81 -11.36 -7.23
CA HIS A 80 20.55 -12.03 -6.16
C HIS A 80 21.85 -11.33 -5.81
N VAL A 81 22.63 -10.95 -6.84
CA VAL A 81 23.94 -10.29 -6.65
C VAL A 81 23.80 -8.91 -6.01
N LEU A 82 22.83 -8.10 -6.44
CA LEU A 82 22.69 -6.71 -5.97
C LEU A 82 22.10 -6.60 -4.57
N HIS A 83 21.16 -7.48 -4.23
CA HIS A 83 20.53 -7.46 -2.91
C HIS A 83 21.24 -8.33 -1.88
N HIS A 84 22.33 -9.00 -2.28
CA HIS A 84 23.20 -9.78 -1.40
C HIS A 84 22.41 -10.68 -0.44
N TYR A 85 21.43 -11.41 -0.98
CA TYR A 85 20.76 -12.43 -0.21
C TYR A 85 21.83 -13.48 0.16
N GLY A 86 22.25 -13.49 1.44
CA GLY A 86 23.47 -14.14 1.90
C GLY A 86 23.54 -15.65 1.64
N ASP A 87 24.63 -16.27 2.08
CA ASP A 87 24.92 -17.69 1.83
C ASP A 87 23.74 -18.58 2.25
N GLN A 88 23.02 -19.13 1.26
CA GLN A 88 21.72 -19.78 1.44
C GLN A 88 21.81 -21.11 2.21
N GLN A 89 23.01 -21.61 2.50
CA GLN A 89 23.20 -22.94 3.08
C GLN A 89 22.60 -23.09 4.48
N GLU A 90 22.46 -22.00 5.25
CA GLU A 90 21.93 -22.04 6.62
C GLU A 90 20.60 -21.28 6.83
N LEU A 91 19.98 -20.77 5.76
CA LEU A 91 18.71 -20.06 5.88
C LEU A 91 17.52 -21.04 5.98
N PRO A 92 16.52 -20.75 6.85
CA PRO A 92 15.27 -21.51 6.85
C PRO A 92 14.55 -21.41 5.50
N GLU A 93 13.78 -22.44 5.15
CA GLU A 93 13.15 -22.55 3.82
C GLU A 93 12.29 -21.33 3.46
N SER A 94 11.51 -20.82 4.40
CA SER A 94 10.68 -19.64 4.19
C SER A 94 11.47 -18.37 3.83
N PHE A 95 12.72 -18.26 4.31
CA PHE A 95 13.59 -17.16 3.93
C PHE A 95 14.18 -17.35 2.54
N LYS A 96 14.45 -18.60 2.12
CA LYS A 96 14.86 -18.89 0.73
C LYS A 96 13.73 -18.55 -0.24
N ASP A 97 12.51 -18.98 0.06
CA ASP A 97 11.32 -18.64 -0.74
C ASP A 97 11.13 -17.13 -0.88
N LEU A 98 11.33 -16.38 0.21
CA LEU A 98 11.28 -14.92 0.18
C LEU A 98 12.37 -14.31 -0.71
N GLN A 99 13.60 -14.83 -0.66
CA GLN A 99 14.69 -14.36 -1.50
C GLN A 99 14.40 -14.62 -2.98
N GLU A 100 13.95 -15.83 -3.32
CA GLU A 100 13.55 -16.23 -4.67
C GLU A 100 12.40 -15.36 -5.20
N TYR A 101 11.38 -15.12 -4.37
CA TYR A 101 10.28 -14.23 -4.70
C TYR A 101 10.78 -12.81 -4.99
N ARG A 102 11.68 -12.28 -4.16
CA ARG A 102 12.24 -10.93 -4.35
C ARG A 102 13.09 -10.84 -5.61
N ALA A 103 13.97 -11.82 -5.86
CA ALA A 103 14.79 -11.87 -7.07
C ALA A 103 13.94 -11.99 -8.34
N ARG A 104 12.87 -12.79 -8.30
CA ARG A 104 11.90 -12.90 -9.39
C ARG A 104 11.14 -11.60 -9.62
N ASN A 105 10.67 -10.95 -8.54
CA ASN A 105 9.99 -9.67 -8.66
C ASN A 105 10.91 -8.58 -9.21
N PHE A 106 12.16 -8.54 -8.73
CA PHE A 106 13.21 -7.68 -9.29
C PHE A 106 13.39 -7.93 -10.79
N ALA A 107 13.52 -9.19 -11.21
CA ALA A 107 13.68 -9.54 -12.62
C ALA A 107 12.51 -9.04 -13.48
N PHE A 108 11.26 -9.19 -13.01
CA PHE A 108 10.09 -8.67 -13.71
C PHE A 108 10.17 -7.16 -13.93
N HIS A 109 10.51 -6.40 -12.89
CA HIS A 109 10.59 -4.95 -12.99
C HIS A 109 11.83 -4.48 -13.76
N PHE A 110 12.96 -5.17 -13.68
CA PHE A 110 14.18 -4.81 -14.42
C PHE A 110 14.05 -5.12 -15.92
N ALA A 111 13.51 -6.30 -16.27
CA ALA A 111 13.34 -6.72 -17.66
C ALA A 111 12.22 -5.97 -18.39
N VAL A 112 11.19 -5.55 -17.66
CA VAL A 112 10.05 -4.77 -18.17
C VAL A 112 9.78 -3.60 -17.22
N PRO A 113 10.59 -2.52 -17.29
CA PRO A 113 10.49 -1.39 -16.38
C PRO A 113 9.19 -0.63 -16.55
N THR A 114 8.56 -0.26 -15.43
CA THR A 114 7.25 0.40 -15.43
C THR A 114 7.27 1.72 -16.19
N PHE A 115 8.32 2.52 -16.04
CA PHE A 115 8.46 3.78 -16.77
C PHE A 115 8.61 3.60 -18.28
N MET A 116 9.07 2.43 -18.75
CA MET A 116 9.10 2.08 -20.17
C MET A 116 7.76 1.49 -20.61
N LEU A 117 7.15 0.66 -19.77
CA LEU A 117 5.82 0.08 -20.00
C LEU A 117 4.75 1.17 -20.17
N HIS A 118 4.81 2.25 -19.41
CA HIS A 118 3.93 3.42 -19.55
C HIS A 118 4.02 4.13 -20.91
N LYS A 119 5.09 3.91 -21.68
CA LYS A 119 5.28 4.50 -23.00
C LYS A 119 4.69 3.63 -24.13
N ILE A 120 4.16 2.47 -23.78
CA ILE A 120 3.53 1.55 -24.73
C ILE A 120 2.04 1.85 -24.78
N ASP A 121 1.52 1.98 -26.00
CA ASP A 121 0.09 2.12 -26.23
C ASP A 121 -0.60 0.76 -26.10
N PHE A 122 -1.20 0.51 -24.93
CA PHE A 122 -1.94 -0.73 -24.67
C PHE A 122 -3.02 -0.98 -25.73
N LEU A 123 -3.03 -2.21 -26.27
CA LEU A 123 -3.95 -2.61 -27.33
C LEU A 123 -5.31 -2.99 -26.75
N LYS A 124 -6.32 -3.02 -27.62
CA LYS A 124 -7.71 -3.32 -27.23
C LYS A 124 -7.84 -4.67 -26.54
N TYR A 125 -7.13 -5.69 -27.04
CA TYR A 125 -7.17 -7.03 -26.46
C TYR A 125 -5.94 -7.27 -25.59
N ARG A 126 -6.17 -7.85 -24.40
CA ARG A 126 -5.11 -8.15 -23.44
C ARG A 126 -4.06 -9.09 -24.01
N SER A 127 -4.45 -10.09 -24.79
CA SER A 127 -3.53 -11.02 -25.45
C SER A 127 -2.57 -10.30 -26.40
N GLU A 128 -3.08 -9.39 -27.23
CA GLU A 128 -2.24 -8.59 -28.14
C GLU A 128 -1.27 -7.69 -27.36
N THR A 129 -1.73 -7.14 -26.22
CA THR A 129 -0.86 -6.39 -25.32
C THR A 129 0.26 -7.25 -24.75
N VAL A 130 -0.03 -8.47 -24.31
CA VAL A 130 0.99 -9.42 -23.83
C VAL A 130 2.00 -9.72 -24.93
N ASP A 131 1.53 -10.01 -26.15
CA ASP A 131 2.39 -10.27 -27.31
C ASP A 131 3.27 -9.06 -27.63
N MET A 132 2.70 -7.85 -27.61
CA MET A 132 3.43 -6.61 -27.82
C MET A 132 4.51 -6.38 -26.75
N ILE A 133 4.21 -6.60 -25.47
CA ILE A 133 5.18 -6.49 -24.38
C ILE A 133 6.30 -7.51 -24.57
N ALA A 134 5.95 -8.77 -24.84
CA ALA A 134 6.92 -9.83 -25.06
C ALA A 134 7.87 -9.50 -26.22
N ASN A 135 7.33 -9.03 -27.35
CA ASN A 135 8.11 -8.61 -28.50
C ASN A 135 8.96 -7.36 -28.23
N THR A 136 8.43 -6.38 -27.49
CA THR A 136 9.13 -5.11 -27.21
C THR A 136 10.33 -5.31 -26.29
N PHE A 137 10.15 -6.09 -25.22
CA PHE A 137 11.20 -6.36 -24.22
C PHE A 137 11.97 -7.65 -24.50
N GLN A 138 11.61 -8.38 -25.56
CA GLN A 138 12.20 -9.65 -25.96
C GLN A 138 12.22 -10.67 -24.79
N VAL A 139 11.08 -10.81 -24.14
CA VAL A 139 10.84 -11.78 -23.05
C VAL A 139 9.85 -12.84 -23.53
N THR A 140 9.72 -13.94 -22.80
CA THR A 140 8.70 -14.96 -23.10
C THR A 140 7.29 -14.42 -22.89
N ILE A 141 6.32 -14.97 -23.61
CA ILE A 141 4.89 -14.62 -23.47
C ILE A 141 4.43 -14.75 -22.01
N ASP A 142 4.78 -15.85 -21.34
CA ASP A 142 4.40 -16.09 -19.94
C ASP A 142 4.95 -15.02 -18.99
N PHE A 143 6.18 -14.58 -19.23
CA PHE A 143 6.81 -13.54 -18.40
C PHE A 143 6.16 -12.18 -18.64
N ALA A 144 5.88 -11.83 -19.89
CA ALA A 144 5.12 -10.62 -20.23
C ALA A 144 3.72 -10.65 -19.60
N ASN A 145 3.06 -11.81 -19.62
CA ASN A 145 1.74 -12.01 -19.04
C ASN A 145 1.73 -11.78 -17.52
N GLU A 146 2.65 -12.40 -16.78
CA GLU A 146 2.78 -12.20 -15.33
C GLU A 146 3.16 -10.76 -15.00
N ARG A 147 4.07 -10.17 -15.76
CA ARG A 147 4.45 -8.78 -15.58
C ARG A 147 3.28 -7.81 -15.78
N LEU A 148 2.47 -8.04 -16.83
CA LEU A 148 1.28 -7.23 -17.10
C LEU A 148 0.26 -7.39 -15.98
N LYS A 149 0.06 -8.62 -15.47
CA LYS A 149 -0.80 -8.87 -14.32
C LYS A 149 -0.36 -8.11 -13.07
N HIS A 150 0.95 -8.04 -12.79
CA HIS A 150 1.47 -7.21 -11.69
C HIS A 150 1.11 -5.73 -11.89
N TYR A 151 1.27 -5.22 -13.12
CA TYR A 151 0.91 -3.84 -13.44
C TYR A 151 -0.59 -3.57 -13.28
N GLU A 152 -1.44 -4.44 -13.82
CA GLU A 152 -2.90 -4.37 -13.70
C GLU A 152 -3.34 -4.36 -12.23
N ASN A 153 -2.74 -5.20 -11.40
CA ASN A 153 -3.04 -5.24 -9.96
C ASN A 153 -2.68 -3.92 -9.25
N GLN A 154 -1.55 -3.29 -9.61
CA GLN A 154 -1.17 -1.98 -9.04
C GLN A 154 -2.14 -0.88 -9.45
N VAL A 155 -2.53 -0.85 -10.73
CA VAL A 155 -3.53 0.10 -11.25
C VAL A 155 -4.87 -0.08 -10.53
N ASN A 156 -5.34 -1.32 -10.41
CA ASN A 156 -6.60 -1.64 -9.73
C ASN A 156 -6.55 -1.29 -8.23
N GLY A 157 -5.42 -1.54 -7.57
CA GLY A 157 -5.21 -1.14 -6.18
C GLY A 157 -5.28 0.38 -5.98
N ALA A 158 -4.63 1.15 -6.86
CA ALA A 158 -4.68 2.61 -6.83
C ALA A 158 -6.10 3.16 -7.09
N LEU A 159 -6.82 2.56 -8.04
CA LEU A 159 -8.23 2.90 -8.30
C LEU A 159 -9.11 2.58 -7.09
N PHE A 160 -8.98 1.39 -6.51
CA PHE A 160 -9.72 1.00 -5.32
C PHE A 160 -9.49 1.96 -4.16
N GLN A 161 -8.23 2.30 -3.89
CA GLN A 161 -7.86 3.24 -2.84
C GLN A 161 -8.53 4.62 -3.06
N LYS A 162 -8.49 5.14 -4.30
CA LYS A 162 -9.10 6.42 -4.65
C LYS A 162 -10.63 6.40 -4.46
N GLU A 163 -11.30 5.33 -4.86
CA GLU A 163 -12.76 5.20 -4.64
C GLU A 163 -13.10 5.01 -3.16
N PHE A 164 -12.28 4.26 -2.41
CA PHE A 164 -12.45 4.08 -0.98
C PHE A 164 -12.28 5.39 -0.20
N GLU A 165 -11.26 6.19 -0.53
CA GLU A 165 -11.05 7.53 0.05
C GLU A 165 -12.25 8.44 -0.18
N LYS A 166 -12.85 8.43 -1.39
CA LYS A 166 -14.08 9.17 -1.64
C LYS A 166 -15.20 8.71 -0.71
N LEU A 167 -15.42 7.41 -0.58
CA LEU A 167 -16.48 6.86 0.30
C LEU A 167 -16.27 7.24 1.78
N VAL A 168 -15.04 7.15 2.28
CA VAL A 168 -14.71 7.43 3.69
C VAL A 168 -14.67 8.94 3.97
N SER A 169 -14.36 9.76 2.98
CA SER A 169 -14.40 11.23 3.09
C SER A 169 -15.80 11.84 2.99
N LEU A 170 -16.82 11.04 2.66
CA LEU A 170 -18.20 11.50 2.75
C LEU A 170 -18.56 11.74 4.22
N PRO A 171 -19.18 12.89 4.56
CA PRO A 171 -19.70 13.08 5.91
C PRO A 171 -20.69 11.95 6.22
N PRO A 172 -20.80 11.53 7.50
CA PRO A 172 -21.81 10.56 7.88
C PRO A 172 -23.17 11.06 7.36
N VAL A 173 -23.93 10.18 6.73
CA VAL A 173 -25.31 10.49 6.33
C VAL A 173 -26.04 10.86 7.61
N VAL A 174 -26.23 12.16 7.84
CA VAL A 174 -27.07 12.67 8.92
C VAL A 174 -28.49 12.32 8.49
N ASN A 175 -29.00 11.20 8.98
CA ASN A 175 -30.43 11.02 9.09
C ASN A 175 -30.87 12.08 10.12
N GLU A 176 -31.32 13.25 9.66
CA GLU A 176 -31.93 14.23 10.55
C GLU A 176 -33.16 13.56 11.16
N GLU A 177 -33.04 13.05 12.39
CA GLU A 177 -34.21 12.83 13.21
C GLU A 177 -34.94 14.18 13.32
N PRO A 178 -36.27 14.22 13.15
CA PRO A 178 -37.01 15.46 13.14
C PRO A 178 -36.70 16.24 14.40
N LYS A 179 -36.20 17.48 14.25
CA LYS A 179 -35.88 18.37 15.37
C LYS A 179 -37.09 18.49 16.27
N THR A 180 -37.02 17.91 17.46
CA THR A 180 -38.02 18.11 18.51
C THR A 180 -37.89 19.56 18.97
N ILE A 181 -38.99 20.31 18.92
CA ILE A 181 -39.04 21.66 19.46
C ILE A 181 -39.00 21.52 20.98
N ASP A 182 -37.93 22.01 21.60
CA ASP A 182 -37.83 22.09 23.06
C ASP A 182 -38.76 23.19 23.57
N ILE A 183 -39.99 22.80 23.90
CA ILE A 183 -41.01 23.68 24.50
C ILE A 183 -40.76 23.98 25.98
N TYR A 184 -39.68 23.42 26.58
CA TYR A 184 -39.36 23.57 28.00
C TYR A 184 -38.05 24.33 28.25
N GLY A 185 -37.34 24.73 27.19
CA GLY A 185 -36.04 25.43 27.29
C GLY A 185 -36.08 26.74 28.08
N ASP A 186 -37.24 27.40 28.14
CA ASP A 186 -37.44 28.64 28.92
C ASP A 186 -37.92 28.39 30.36
N LEU A 187 -38.26 27.15 30.72
CA LEU A 187 -38.64 26.82 32.08
C LEU A 187 -37.39 26.63 32.95
N PRO A 188 -37.43 27.11 34.21
CA PRO A 188 -36.41 26.74 35.19
C PRO A 188 -36.29 25.22 35.26
N PHE A 189 -35.07 24.70 35.40
CA PHE A 189 -34.79 23.26 35.38
C PHE A 189 -35.70 22.43 36.30
N TRP A 190 -36.06 22.98 37.48
CA TRP A 190 -36.95 22.30 38.43
C TRP A 190 -38.43 22.23 38.03
N GLU A 191 -38.83 22.89 36.94
CA GLU A 191 -40.17 22.82 36.35
C GLU A 191 -40.24 21.94 35.11
N GLN A 192 -39.09 21.50 34.60
CA GLN A 192 -39.00 20.62 33.44
C GLN A 192 -39.57 19.22 33.74
N PRO A 193 -40.15 18.54 32.73
CA PRO A 193 -40.76 17.22 32.91
C PRO A 193 -39.82 16.20 33.55
N ASP A 194 -38.57 16.16 33.11
CA ASP A 194 -37.57 15.20 33.60
C ASP A 194 -37.28 15.37 35.10
N PHE A 195 -37.22 16.62 35.57
CA PHE A 195 -37.07 16.89 37.00
C PHE A 195 -38.30 16.42 37.78
N LYS A 196 -39.51 16.63 37.26
CA LYS A 196 -40.75 16.12 37.90
C LYS A 196 -40.76 14.60 37.96
N THR A 197 -40.36 13.92 36.89
CA THR A 197 -40.24 12.46 36.83
C THR A 197 -39.20 11.95 37.83
N PHE A 198 -38.07 12.64 37.97
CA PHE A 198 -37.07 12.32 38.99
C PHE A 198 -37.64 12.40 40.41
N ILE A 199 -38.38 13.47 40.73
CA ILE A 199 -39.01 13.64 42.05
C ILE A 199 -40.06 12.56 42.31
N GLU A 200 -40.87 12.19 41.31
CA GLU A 200 -41.79 11.06 41.42
C GLU A 200 -41.07 9.73 41.64
N GLY A 201 -39.92 9.54 40.99
CA GLY A 201 -39.04 8.39 41.22
C GLY A 201 -38.61 8.30 42.69
N LEU A 202 -38.14 9.41 43.27
CA LEU A 202 -37.75 9.45 44.68
C LEU A 202 -38.92 9.09 45.62
N ARG A 203 -40.12 9.61 45.36
CA ARG A 203 -41.33 9.27 46.12
C ARG A 203 -41.63 7.77 46.05
N LYS A 204 -41.58 7.19 44.86
CA LYS A 204 -41.83 5.74 44.65
C LYS A 204 -40.78 4.87 45.35
N THR A 205 -39.55 5.37 45.52
CA THR A 205 -38.50 4.67 46.26
C THR A 205 -38.56 4.84 47.78
N GLY A 206 -39.56 5.55 48.31
CA GLY A 206 -39.85 5.63 49.75
C GLY A 206 -39.20 6.81 50.49
N PHE A 207 -38.64 7.80 49.79
CA PHE A 207 -38.14 9.02 50.42
C PHE A 207 -39.31 9.84 51.00
N ARG A 208 -39.11 10.41 52.20
CA ARG A 208 -40.12 11.27 52.84
C ARG A 208 -40.11 12.66 52.20
N GLU A 209 -41.27 13.34 52.20
CA GLU A 209 -41.41 14.65 51.55
C GLU A 209 -40.42 15.71 52.10
N GLU A 210 -40.03 15.63 53.36
CA GLU A 210 -39.04 16.54 53.95
C GLU A 210 -37.62 16.30 53.39
N GLU A 211 -37.26 15.04 53.13
CA GLU A 211 -35.98 14.65 52.54
C GLU A 211 -35.92 15.09 51.07
N ILE A 212 -37.01 14.87 50.33
CA ILE A 212 -37.15 15.32 48.94
C ILE A 212 -37.07 16.85 48.88
N ARG A 213 -37.75 17.57 49.79
CA ARG A 213 -37.68 19.04 49.84
C ARG A 213 -36.27 19.56 50.11
N ASN A 214 -35.52 18.90 50.99
CA ASN A 214 -34.13 19.26 51.25
C ASN A 214 -33.24 19.02 50.02
N ILE A 215 -33.41 17.89 49.32
CA ILE A 215 -32.68 17.59 48.09
C ILE A 215 -32.98 18.65 47.01
N VAL A 216 -34.26 18.97 46.79
CA VAL A 216 -34.68 19.99 45.82
C VAL A 216 -34.05 21.34 46.15
N ASN A 217 -34.06 21.77 47.42
CA ASN A 217 -33.48 23.04 47.83
C ASN A 217 -31.96 23.08 47.64
N GLN A 218 -31.26 21.97 47.85
CA GLN A 218 -29.82 21.90 47.58
C GLN A 218 -29.50 22.01 46.09
N ILE A 219 -30.30 21.35 45.24
CA ILE A 219 -30.14 21.41 43.78
C ILE A 219 -30.38 22.84 43.29
N LYS A 220 -31.47 23.49 43.72
CA LYS A 220 -31.78 24.89 43.37
C LYS A 220 -30.68 25.86 43.78
N ARG A 221 -30.09 25.69 44.96
CA ARG A 221 -28.97 26.52 45.44
C ARG A 221 -27.70 26.32 44.61
N LYS A 222 -27.37 25.07 44.25
CA LYS A 222 -26.22 24.78 43.39
C LYS A 222 -26.37 25.44 42.02
N GLU A 223 -27.57 25.39 41.45
CA GLU A 223 -27.86 25.96 40.14
C GLU A 223 -27.79 27.50 40.15
N ALA A 224 -28.36 28.15 41.17
CA ALA A 224 -28.25 29.60 41.35
C ALA A 224 -26.78 30.06 41.52
N ASN A 225 -25.96 29.29 42.24
CA ASN A 225 -24.53 29.59 42.39
C ASN A 225 -23.74 29.39 41.08
N ALA A 226 -24.13 28.40 40.26
CA ALA A 226 -23.49 28.15 38.97
C ALA A 226 -23.75 29.27 37.95
N GLN A 227 -24.96 29.82 37.91
CA GLN A 227 -25.28 30.97 37.05
C GLN A 227 -24.56 32.26 37.49
N SER A 228 -24.27 32.41 38.78
CA SER A 228 -23.55 33.56 39.34
C SER A 228 -22.06 33.62 38.94
N HIS A 229 -21.44 32.47 38.66
CA HIS A 229 -20.01 32.37 38.30
C HIS A 229 -19.73 32.59 36.81
N HIS A 230 -20.76 32.71 35.97
CA HIS A 230 -20.62 32.95 34.54
C HIS A 230 -20.47 34.44 34.16
N ILE A 231 -20.47 35.37 35.12
CA ILE A 231 -20.42 36.83 34.85
C ILE A 231 -18.99 37.41 34.90
N ILE A 232 -17.97 36.66 35.33
CA ILE A 232 -16.59 37.19 35.42
C ILE A 232 -15.62 36.31 34.62
N THR A 233 -15.54 36.56 33.32
CA THR A 233 -14.31 36.47 32.51
C THR A 233 -14.61 37.10 31.14
N TYR A 234 -14.13 38.33 30.95
CA TYR A 234 -13.83 38.90 29.63
C TYR A 234 -12.34 38.69 29.37
#